data_AF-A0A8D2JJQ3-F1
#
_entry.id   AF-A0A8D2JJQ3-F1
#
_cell.length_a   1.000
_cell.length_b   1.000
_cell.length_c   1.000
_cell.angle_alpha   90.00
_cell.angle_beta   90.00
_cell.angle_gamma   90.00
#
_symmetry.space_group_name_H-M   'P 1'
#
loop_
_entity.id
_entity.type
_entity.pdbx_description
1 polymer ?
#
loop_
_entity_poly.entity_id
_entity_poly.type
_entity_poly.pdbx_seq_one_letter_code
_entity_poly.pdbx_strand_id
1 'polypeptide(L)'
;MAEPSSPEPVFQYRPAPLSSLPPQLDPAEYAASPEKRRLDAERLALRARLKREFLMQLNDPQRPSVIEDPAMTRWTYAKSHNIYPNFRATPKTSLTGIVFGVGPILFWWYLFKKQRDHREKLIQEGKYKRPFNLCF
;
A
#
# COMPACT_ATOMS: atom_id res chain seq x y z
N MET A 1 -0.79 12.66 -55.37
CA MET A 1 -0.42 11.77 -54.27
C MET A 1 -0.28 12.66 -53.05
N ALA A 2 -1.30 12.72 -52.19
CA ALA A 2 -1.27 13.59 -51.02
C ALA A 2 -0.30 12.99 -49.98
N GLU A 3 0.63 13.79 -49.47
CA GLU A 3 1.51 13.39 -48.38
C GLU A 3 0.69 13.07 -47.12
N PRO A 4 1.08 12.07 -46.31
CA PRO A 4 0.40 11.81 -45.05
C PRO A 4 0.55 13.03 -44.14
N SER A 5 -0.58 13.65 -43.81
CA SER A 5 -0.70 14.73 -42.83
C SER A 5 0.06 14.34 -41.56
N SER A 6 0.95 15.24 -41.11
CA SER A 6 1.74 15.11 -39.87
C SER A 6 0.91 14.52 -38.73
N PRO A 7 1.43 13.54 -37.96
CA PRO A 7 0.66 12.93 -36.89
C PRO A 7 0.35 13.97 -35.81
N GLU A 8 -0.93 14.20 -35.54
CA GLU A 8 -1.41 14.96 -34.39
C GLU A 8 -0.76 14.42 -33.10
N PRO A 9 -0.47 15.28 -32.09
CA PRO A 9 0.15 14.83 -30.86
C PRO A 9 -0.79 13.86 -30.12
N VAL A 10 -0.56 12.57 -30.30
CA VAL A 10 -1.28 11.51 -29.58
C VAL A 10 -0.95 11.65 -28.09
N PHE A 11 -1.97 11.86 -27.25
CA PHE A 11 -1.81 11.88 -25.80
C PHE A 11 -1.23 10.54 -25.33
N GLN A 12 0.07 10.50 -25.05
CA GLN A 12 0.75 9.29 -24.59
C GLN A 12 0.52 9.07 -23.10
N TYR A 13 -0.07 7.93 -22.74
CA TYR A 13 -0.34 7.59 -21.34
C TYR A 13 0.97 7.39 -20.57
N ARG A 14 1.08 8.06 -19.42
CA ARG A 14 2.22 7.92 -18.50
C ARG A 14 1.78 7.15 -17.25
N PRO A 15 2.32 5.95 -16.99
CA PRO A 15 1.98 5.22 -15.77
C PRO A 15 2.50 5.97 -14.53
N ALA A 16 1.77 5.84 -13.43
CA ALA A 16 2.13 6.38 -12.12
C ALA A 16 1.96 5.29 -11.04
N PRO A 17 2.53 5.45 -9.83
CA PRO A 17 2.48 4.42 -8.79
C PRO A 17 1.07 3.95 -8.41
N LEU A 18 0.07 4.84 -8.53
CA LEU A 18 -1.34 4.56 -8.25
C LEU A 18 -2.18 4.36 -9.52
N SER A 19 -1.58 4.49 -10.71
CA SER A 19 -2.27 4.31 -12.00
C SER A 19 -1.37 3.50 -12.94
N SER A 20 -1.59 2.19 -12.94
CA SER A 20 -0.84 1.25 -13.78
C SER A 20 -1.18 1.41 -15.26
N LEU A 21 -0.23 1.04 -16.13
CA LEU A 21 -0.44 0.97 -17.56
C LEU A 21 -1.58 -0.02 -17.89
N PRO A 22 -2.60 0.38 -18.69
CA PRO A 22 -3.60 -0.56 -19.17
C PRO A 22 -2.94 -1.69 -19.99
N PRO A 23 -3.40 -2.94 -19.87
CA PRO A 23 -2.77 -4.07 -20.55
C PRO A 23 -2.80 -3.92 -22.08
N GLN A 24 -3.79 -3.23 -22.64
CA GLN A 24 -3.92 -3.02 -24.08
C GLN A 24 -2.84 -2.08 -24.64
N LEU A 25 -2.26 -1.22 -23.79
CA LEU A 25 -1.24 -0.25 -24.18
C LEU A 25 0.18 -0.79 -23.92
N ASP A 26 0.31 -1.90 -23.19
CA ASP A 26 1.61 -2.51 -22.91
C ASP A 26 2.16 -3.19 -24.18
N PRO A 27 3.30 -2.74 -24.74
CA PRO A 27 3.92 -3.38 -25.90
C PRO A 27 4.32 -4.82 -25.63
N ALA A 28 4.63 -5.15 -24.37
CA ALA A 28 4.98 -6.53 -23.97
C ALA A 28 3.80 -7.49 -24.13
N GLU A 29 2.56 -6.99 -24.16
CA GLU A 29 1.38 -7.84 -24.28
C GLU A 29 1.31 -8.53 -25.65
N TYR A 30 1.64 -7.79 -26.70
CA TYR A 30 1.58 -8.29 -28.08
C TYR A 30 2.86 -9.01 -28.54
N ALA A 31 3.89 -9.09 -27.70
CA ALA A 31 5.13 -9.77 -28.04
C ALA A 31 4.93 -11.29 -28.15
N ALA A 32 4.91 -11.83 -29.38
CA ALA A 32 4.65 -13.24 -29.67
C ALA A 32 5.88 -14.16 -29.50
N SER A 33 6.67 -14.00 -28.44
CA SER A 33 7.87 -14.82 -28.21
C SER A 33 7.49 -16.26 -27.79
N PRO A 34 8.32 -17.27 -28.15
CA PRO A 34 8.08 -18.65 -27.73
C PRO A 34 8.23 -18.82 -26.21
N GLU A 35 9.11 -18.05 -25.57
CA GLU A 35 9.30 -18.07 -24.12
C GLU A 35 8.09 -17.55 -23.37
N LYS A 36 7.49 -16.42 -23.81
CA LYS A 36 6.26 -15.87 -23.22
C LYS A 36 5.14 -16.92 -23.25
N ARG A 37 4.95 -17.59 -24.38
CA ARG A 37 3.95 -18.67 -24.52
C ARG A 37 4.18 -19.82 -23.53
N ARG A 38 5.43 -20.21 -23.29
CA ARG A 38 5.77 -21.25 -22.29
C ARG A 38 5.40 -20.79 -20.88
N LEU A 39 5.81 -19.57 -20.50
CA LEU A 39 5.50 -19.01 -19.17
C LEU A 39 3.99 -18.85 -18.95
N ASP A 40 3.25 -18.41 -19.96
CA ASP A 40 1.80 -18.27 -19.87
C ASP A 40 1.10 -19.63 -19.74
N ALA A 41 1.57 -20.65 -20.47
CA ALA A 41 1.09 -22.02 -20.34
C ALA A 41 1.37 -22.60 -18.94
N GLU A 42 2.57 -22.36 -18.39
CA GLU A 42 2.94 -22.77 -17.03
C GLU A 42 2.06 -22.09 -15.98
N ARG A 43 1.87 -20.76 -16.08
CA ARG A 43 0.98 -20.00 -15.18
C ARG A 43 -0.46 -20.49 -15.27
N LEU A 44 -0.95 -20.77 -16.48
CA LEU A 44 -2.30 -21.30 -16.70
C LEU A 44 -2.44 -22.70 -16.11
N ALA A 45 -1.45 -23.57 -16.29
CA ALA A 45 -1.44 -24.91 -15.72
C ALA A 45 -1.49 -24.88 -14.18
N LEU A 46 -0.69 -24.01 -13.55
CA LEU A 46 -0.73 -23.79 -12.10
C LEU A 46 -2.09 -23.27 -11.64
N ARG A 47 -2.65 -22.26 -12.33
CA ARG A 47 -3.98 -21.71 -12.03
C ARG A 47 -5.08 -22.77 -12.15
N ALA A 48 -5.04 -23.58 -13.21
CA ALA A 48 -6.00 -24.64 -13.45
C ALA A 48 -5.92 -25.73 -12.36
N ARG A 49 -4.70 -26.11 -11.97
CA ARG A 49 -4.48 -27.06 -10.88
C ARG A 49 -5.07 -26.55 -9.56
N LEU A 50 -4.71 -25.33 -9.13
CA LEU A 50 -5.21 -24.75 -7.89
C LEU A 50 -6.73 -24.59 -7.90
N LYS A 51 -7.31 -24.16 -9.03
CA LYS A 51 -8.76 -24.06 -9.19
C LYS A 51 -9.42 -25.44 -9.05
N ARG A 52 -8.85 -26.49 -9.63
CA ARG A 52 -9.37 -27.86 -9.53
C ARG A 52 -9.35 -28.33 -8.08
N GLU A 53 -8.23 -28.16 -7.38
CA GLU A 53 -8.09 -28.53 -5.97
C GLU A 53 -9.15 -27.84 -5.09
N PHE A 54 -9.35 -26.52 -5.27
CA PHE A 54 -10.38 -25.76 -4.56
C PHE A 54 -11.80 -26.24 -4.88
N LEU A 55 -12.12 -26.46 -6.15
CA LEU A 55 -13.45 -26.92 -6.56
C LEU A 55 -13.78 -28.32 -6.03
N MET A 56 -12.79 -29.21 -5.94
CA MET A 56 -13.00 -30.54 -5.33
C MET A 56 -13.40 -30.44 -3.86
N GLN A 57 -12.75 -29.56 -3.09
CA GLN A 57 -13.09 -29.32 -1.69
C GLN A 57 -14.45 -28.62 -1.53
N LEU A 58 -14.74 -27.66 -2.43
CA LEU A 58 -15.99 -26.89 -2.37
C LEU A 58 -17.22 -27.76 -2.66
N ASN A 59 -17.07 -28.72 -3.58
CA ASN A 59 -18.14 -29.61 -4.04
C ASN A 59 -18.30 -30.87 -3.17
N ASP A 60 -17.47 -31.08 -2.15
CA ASP A 60 -17.61 -32.19 -1.21
C ASP A 60 -18.87 -32.01 -0.34
N PRO A 61 -19.82 -32.98 -0.33
CA PRO A 61 -21.02 -32.90 0.51
C PRO A 61 -20.71 -32.88 2.01
N GLN A 62 -19.56 -33.40 2.45
CA GLN A 62 -19.13 -33.42 3.86
C GLN A 62 -18.07 -32.35 4.17
N ARG A 63 -18.05 -31.24 3.43
CA ARG A 63 -17.06 -30.18 3.64
C ARG A 63 -17.14 -29.53 5.03
N PRO A 64 -16.01 -29.07 5.59
CA PRO A 64 -16.01 -28.18 6.74
C PRO A 64 -16.63 -26.82 6.39
N SER A 65 -17.05 -26.06 7.42
CA SER A 65 -17.66 -24.73 7.25
C SER A 65 -16.72 -23.70 6.62
N VAL A 66 -15.41 -23.84 6.84
CA VAL A 66 -14.36 -22.97 6.30
C VAL A 66 -13.34 -23.82 5.56
N ILE A 67 -13.06 -23.45 4.31
CA ILE A 67 -11.97 -24.03 3.52
C ILE A 67 -10.72 -23.21 3.79
N GLU A 68 -9.68 -23.84 4.33
CA GLU A 68 -8.41 -23.17 4.61
C GLU A 68 -7.64 -22.90 3.32
N ASP A 69 -7.36 -21.62 3.05
CA ASP A 69 -6.48 -21.22 1.96
C ASP A 69 -5.03 -21.07 2.48
N PRO A 70 -4.08 -21.95 2.07
CA PRO A 70 -2.71 -21.85 2.50
C PRO A 70 -2.04 -20.55 2.03
N ALA A 71 -2.50 -19.91 0.96
CA ALA A 71 -1.98 -18.61 0.51
C ALA A 71 -2.35 -17.50 1.52
N MET A 72 -3.59 -17.51 2.03
CA MET A 72 -4.03 -16.59 3.08
C MET A 72 -3.25 -16.78 4.38
N THR A 73 -3.06 -18.03 4.82
CA THR A 73 -2.28 -18.32 6.03
C THR A 73 -0.82 -17.90 5.89
N ARG A 74 -0.19 -18.11 4.73
CA ARG A 74 1.18 -17.64 4.48
C ARG A 74 1.27 -16.11 4.43
N TRP A 75 0.27 -15.44 3.86
CA TRP A 75 0.22 -13.98 3.81
C TRP A 75 0.07 -13.35 5.20
N THR A 76 -0.84 -13.89 6.02
CA THR A 76 -1.01 -13.45 7.41
C THR A 76 0.25 -13.71 8.23
N TYR A 77 0.87 -14.89 8.10
CA TYR A 77 2.14 -15.22 8.75
C TYR A 77 3.26 -14.25 8.34
N ALA A 78 3.40 -13.97 7.06
CA ALA A 78 4.40 -13.04 6.54
C ALA A 78 4.24 -11.62 7.13
N LYS A 79 3.00 -11.19 7.35
CA LYS A 79 2.68 -9.87 7.92
C LYS A 79 2.73 -9.77 9.44
N SER A 80 2.75 -10.90 10.16
CA SER A 80 2.66 -10.89 11.63
C SER A 80 3.94 -11.42 12.25
N HIS A 81 4.29 -12.67 11.94
CA HIS A 81 5.36 -13.39 12.60
C HIS A 81 6.71 -13.21 11.90
N ASN A 82 6.70 -12.99 10.58
CA ASN A 82 7.93 -12.95 9.78
C ASN A 82 8.62 -11.57 9.73
N ILE A 83 8.14 -10.58 10.47
CA ILE A 83 8.68 -9.20 10.43
C ILE A 83 10.01 -9.13 11.20
N TYR A 84 9.99 -9.43 12.51
CA TYR A 84 11.17 -9.28 13.36
C TYR A 84 12.33 -10.24 13.04
N PRO A 85 12.09 -11.52 12.67
CA PRO A 85 13.18 -12.42 12.30
C PRO A 85 14.02 -11.92 11.11
N ASN A 86 13.41 -11.17 10.18
CA ASN A 86 14.09 -10.63 9.00
C ASN A 86 14.49 -9.16 9.15
N PHE A 87 14.23 -8.54 10.31
CA PHE A 87 14.58 -7.15 10.55
C PHE A 87 16.10 -7.02 10.75
N ARG A 88 16.70 -6.07 10.03
CA ARG A 88 18.12 -5.71 10.17
C ARG A 88 18.23 -4.24 10.56
N ALA A 89 18.92 -3.96 11.66
CA ALA A 89 19.22 -2.60 12.10
C ALA A 89 20.24 -1.95 11.15
N THR A 90 19.75 -1.36 10.06
CA THR A 90 20.53 -0.58 9.09
C THR A 90 20.39 0.92 9.37
N PRO A 91 21.34 1.76 8.94
CA PRO A 91 21.21 3.22 9.14
C PRO A 91 19.93 3.79 8.53
N LYS A 92 19.45 3.25 7.39
CA LYS A 92 18.19 3.66 6.76
C LYS A 92 16.98 3.33 7.66
N THR A 93 16.89 2.09 8.13
CA THR A 93 15.76 1.66 8.99
C THR A 93 15.76 2.39 10.32
N SER A 94 16.94 2.61 10.92
CA SER A 94 17.07 3.36 12.17
C SER A 94 16.67 4.83 11.99
N LEU A 95 17.09 5.47 10.91
CA LEU A 95 16.69 6.85 10.60
C LEU A 95 15.18 6.96 10.40
N THR A 96 14.58 6.07 9.61
CA THR A 96 13.13 6.01 9.42
C THR A 96 12.42 5.80 10.76
N GLY A 97 12.90 4.88 11.60
CA GLY A 97 12.35 4.63 12.93
C GLY A 97 12.37 5.86 13.84
N ILE A 98 13.48 6.62 13.86
CA ILE A 98 13.59 7.84 14.67
C ILE A 98 12.67 8.95 14.13
N VAL A 99 12.70 9.19 12.81
CA VAL A 99 11.91 10.25 12.18
C VAL A 99 10.42 10.02 12.39
N PHE A 100 9.93 8.78 12.19
CA PHE A 100 8.50 8.48 12.32
C PHE A 100 8.07 8.08 13.74
N GLY A 101 8.99 7.61 14.58
CA GLY A 101 8.70 7.26 15.97
C GLY A 101 8.82 8.46 16.92
N VAL A 102 9.96 9.15 16.91
CA VAL A 102 10.27 10.24 17.83
C VAL A 102 9.83 11.60 17.28
N GLY A 103 9.91 11.79 15.95
CA GLY A 103 9.58 13.05 15.29
C GLY A 103 8.19 13.60 15.65
N PRO A 104 7.09 12.82 15.50
CA PRO A 104 5.76 13.27 15.87
C PRO A 104 5.62 13.64 17.34
N ILE A 105 6.31 12.93 18.24
CA ILE A 105 6.27 13.19 19.68
C ILE A 105 6.86 14.57 19.99
N LEU A 106 8.05 14.86 19.45
CA LEU A 106 8.70 16.16 19.63
C LEU A 106 7.90 17.30 18.96
N PHE A 107 7.32 17.03 17.78
CA PHE A 107 6.48 17.98 17.07
C PHE A 107 5.26 18.40 17.91
N TRP A 108 4.49 17.42 18.40
CA TRP A 108 3.31 17.70 19.22
C TRP A 108 3.67 18.30 20.57
N TRP A 109 4.75 17.84 21.21
CA TRP A 109 5.25 18.44 22.43
C TRP A 109 5.52 19.94 22.26
N TYR A 110 6.25 20.32 21.21
CA TYR A 110 6.58 21.71 20.96
C TYR A 110 5.34 22.55 20.64
N LEU A 111 4.44 22.04 19.79
CA LEU A 111 3.21 22.74 19.41
C LEU A 111 2.32 23.01 20.63
N PHE A 112 2.08 21.98 21.44
CA PHE A 112 1.27 22.12 22.65
C PHE A 112 1.97 22.98 23.70
N LYS A 113 3.29 22.87 23.86
CA LYS A 113 4.04 23.70 24.79
C LYS A 113 3.90 25.18 24.43
N LYS A 114 4.13 25.54 23.17
CA LYS A 114 3.98 26.92 22.69
C LYS A 114 2.56 27.45 22.87
N GLN A 115 1.54 26.63 22.57
CA GLN A 115 0.14 27.02 22.75
C GLN A 115 -0.20 27.24 24.23
N ARG A 116 0.26 26.35 25.11
CA ARG A 116 0.05 26.45 26.56
C ARG A 116 0.72 27.68 27.13
N ASP A 117 1.99 27.91 26.81
CA ASP A 117 2.76 29.05 27.30
C ASP A 117 2.14 30.38 26.83
N HIS A 118 1.69 30.45 25.57
CA HIS A 118 0.99 31.61 25.06
C HIS A 118 -0.34 31.87 25.79
N ARG A 119 -1.13 30.81 26.02
CA ARG A 119 -2.40 30.89 26.77
C ARG A 119 -2.16 31.33 28.22
N GLU A 120 -1.17 30.77 28.90
CA GLU A 120 -0.79 31.13 30.27
C GLU A 120 -0.34 32.59 30.35
N LYS A 121 0.46 33.07 29.38
CA LYS A 121 0.86 34.48 29.28
C LYS A 121 -0.34 35.43 29.14
N LEU A 122 -1.29 35.11 28.26
CA LEU A 122 -2.50 35.94 28.09
C LEU A 122 -3.38 35.96 29.36
N ILE A 123 -3.40 34.86 30.12
CA ILE A 123 -4.12 34.78 31.40
C ILE A 123 -3.44 35.69 32.43
N GLN A 124 -2.11 35.63 32.54
CA GLN A 124 -1.35 36.48 33.46
C GLN A 124 -1.50 37.98 33.14
N GLU A 125 -1.53 38.33 31.85
CA GLU A 125 -1.75 39.71 31.41
C GLU A 125 -3.22 40.18 31.53
N GLY A 126 -4.15 39.30 31.93
CA GLY A 126 -5.58 39.60 32.00
C GLY A 126 -6.26 39.81 30.64
N LYS A 127 -5.55 39.57 29.53
CA LYS A 127 -6.05 39.76 28.15
C LYS A 127 -6.86 38.58 27.64
N TYR A 128 -6.77 37.45 28.34
CA TYR A 128 -7.41 36.22 27.92
C TYR A 128 -8.89 36.19 28.32
N LYS A 129 -9.77 36.32 27.32
CA LYS A 129 -11.22 36.39 27.51
C LYS A 129 -11.84 34.99 27.64
N ARG A 130 -12.54 34.73 28.75
CA ARG A 130 -13.39 33.53 28.98
C ARG A 130 -14.72 33.91 29.62
N PRO A 131 -15.74 34.33 28.83
CA PRO A 131 -16.99 34.83 29.39
C PRO A 131 -17.87 33.74 30.06
N PHE A 132 -17.79 32.47 29.60
CA PHE A 132 -18.73 31.41 30.05
C PHE A 132 -18.06 30.13 30.57
N ASN A 133 -16.75 30.14 30.83
CA ASN A 133 -16.06 28.93 31.33
C ASN A 133 -16.20 28.82 32.86
N LEU A 134 -17.25 28.13 33.28
CA LEU A 134 -17.52 27.80 34.69
C LEU A 134 -16.93 26.42 35.09
N CYS A 135 -16.47 25.62 34.13
CA CYS A 135 -15.81 24.35 34.34
C CYS A 135 -14.50 24.29 33.52
N PHE A 136 -13.52 23.53 34.01
CA PHE A 136 -12.11 23.56 33.58
C PHE A 136 -11.85 22.96 32.18
#